data_AF-A0A972DTX1-F1
#
_entry.id   AF-A0A972DTX1-F1
#
_cell.length_a   1.000
_cell.length_b   1.000
_cell.length_c   1.000
_cell.angle_alpha   90.00
_cell.angle_beta   90.00
_cell.angle_gamma   90.00
#
_symmetry.space_group_name_H-M   'P 1'
#
loop_
_entity.id
_entity.type
_entity.pdbx_description
1 polymer ?
#
loop_
_entity_poly.entity_id
_entity_poly.type
_entity_poly.pdbx_seq_one_letter_code
_entity_poly.pdbx_strand_id
1 'polypeptide(L)'
;LRGTAFFQVVNQRKPASFRGADLRNAVFSESDLHAASDFTGALINGAMWALSSRFLTVEQLRATKSYQLQDLSECCIGGGEVRLTGQHAYPKVALNLRGFNLRGAVLTKGDFTESDFTGADLREVKFHAAAINQEQLLRQGQPRFGYRTREGDPFDWLRGSLYEGVAFNYMDLSGWDFSKHSLRGTQFYSARLEGAKFDGCDIRDAWLDGRMMGIERLRATKSCREATFSGTTFNAWDFRGFDFSRFNLTECTFDFCILTGADFTDAVISRADFHLCRQTPPTADQIKSTWNCKHGRMEGIRLPLEIAQALRSEKE
;
A
#
# COMPACT_ATOMS: atom_id res chain seq x y z
N LEU A 1 31.82 -0.08 4.43
CA LEU A 1 31.03 0.81 5.30
C LEU A 1 29.58 0.35 5.24
N ARG A 2 29.10 -0.40 6.25
CA ARG A 2 27.68 -0.75 6.40
C ARG A 2 27.03 0.41 7.15
N GLY A 3 26.42 1.32 6.43
CA GLY A 3 25.68 2.46 6.97
C GLY A 3 24.88 3.05 5.83
N THR A 4 23.62 3.40 6.08
CA THR A 4 22.73 4.07 5.13
C THR A 4 23.45 5.28 4.57
N ALA A 5 23.94 5.17 3.34
CA ALA A 5 24.66 6.26 2.71
C ALA A 5 23.62 7.27 2.22
N PHE A 6 23.48 8.36 2.96
CA PHE A 6 22.67 9.50 2.52
C PHE A 6 23.47 10.27 1.49
N PHE A 7 23.07 10.15 0.23
CA PHE A 7 23.62 10.95 -0.85
C PHE A 7 22.65 12.10 -1.11
N GLN A 8 22.93 13.26 -0.50
CA GLN A 8 22.30 14.50 -0.91
C GLN A 8 22.96 14.95 -2.23
N VAL A 9 22.51 14.37 -3.34
CA VAL A 9 23.03 14.71 -4.67
C VAL A 9 22.28 15.94 -5.18
N VAL A 10 22.52 17.09 -4.56
CA VAL A 10 21.89 18.34 -5.02
C VAL A 10 22.49 18.73 -6.37
N ASN A 11 21.67 18.71 -7.44
CA ASN A 11 21.96 19.30 -8.75
C ASN A 11 23.34 18.96 -9.35
N GLN A 12 23.59 17.68 -9.67
CA GLN A 12 24.76 17.40 -10.51
C GLN A 12 24.48 17.78 -11.98
N ARG A 13 24.95 18.98 -12.36
CA ARG A 13 25.05 19.41 -13.76
C ARG A 13 26.03 18.56 -14.60
N LYS A 14 26.68 17.55 -14.01
CA LYS A 14 27.69 16.68 -14.65
C LYS A 14 27.42 15.21 -14.33
N PRO A 15 27.74 14.27 -15.24
CA PRO A 15 27.60 12.83 -14.97
C PRO A 15 28.52 12.38 -13.83
N ALA A 16 27.98 11.56 -12.93
CA ALA A 16 28.72 10.88 -11.86
C ALA A 16 28.97 9.41 -12.21
N SER A 17 30.02 8.82 -11.64
CA SER A 17 30.26 7.37 -11.73
C SER A 17 30.02 6.70 -10.38
N PHE A 18 29.14 5.71 -10.39
CA PHE A 18 28.83 4.80 -9.30
C PHE A 18 29.25 3.36 -9.66
N ARG A 19 30.20 3.21 -10.58
CA ARG A 19 30.60 1.92 -11.11
C ARG A 19 31.06 0.97 -9.99
N GLY A 20 30.41 -0.19 -9.87
CA GLY A 20 30.69 -1.19 -8.85
C GLY A 20 30.37 -0.76 -7.41
N ALA A 21 29.72 0.38 -7.21
CA ALA A 21 29.41 0.90 -5.88
C ALA A 21 28.35 0.05 -5.16
N ASP A 22 28.46 -0.06 -3.84
CA ASP A 22 27.40 -0.58 -2.99
C ASP A 22 26.49 0.58 -2.58
N LEU A 23 25.35 0.72 -3.27
CA LEU A 23 24.33 1.75 -3.05
C LEU A 23 23.09 1.15 -2.38
N ARG A 24 23.22 0.00 -1.71
CA ARG A 24 22.06 -0.58 -1.04
C ARG A 24 21.57 0.33 0.07
N ASN A 25 20.26 0.55 0.12
CA ASN A 25 19.60 1.48 1.04
C ASN A 25 20.09 2.94 0.92
N ALA A 26 20.76 3.28 -0.19
CA ALA A 26 21.19 4.64 -0.44
C ALA A 26 19.96 5.52 -0.69
N VAL A 27 19.93 6.70 -0.08
CA VAL A 27 18.88 7.69 -0.32
C VAL A 27 19.44 8.80 -1.19
N PHE A 28 18.89 8.93 -2.39
CA PHE A 28 19.14 10.01 -3.33
C PHE A 28 18.02 11.05 -3.18
N SER A 29 18.28 12.10 -2.40
CA SER A 29 17.34 13.19 -2.17
C SER A 29 17.61 14.36 -3.11
N GLU A 30 16.55 14.90 -3.74
CA GLU A 30 16.63 16.07 -4.63
C GLU A 30 17.65 15.90 -5.78
N SER A 31 17.85 14.64 -6.20
CA SER A 31 18.83 14.31 -7.21
C SER A 31 18.25 14.51 -8.61
N ASP A 32 18.85 15.44 -9.36
CA ASP A 32 18.75 15.42 -10.81
C ASP A 32 19.78 14.42 -11.32
N LEU A 33 19.39 13.14 -11.33
CA LEU A 33 20.22 12.08 -11.88
C LEU A 33 20.47 12.35 -13.36
N HIS A 34 21.70 12.76 -13.64
CA HIS A 34 22.14 12.98 -15.00
C HIS A 34 22.08 11.66 -15.79
N ALA A 35 21.42 11.66 -16.94
CA ALA A 35 21.19 10.46 -17.76
C ALA A 35 22.49 9.74 -18.18
N ALA A 36 23.60 10.46 -18.26
CA ALA A 36 24.93 9.90 -18.56
C ALA A 36 25.70 9.41 -17.32
N SER A 37 25.09 9.35 -16.13
CA SER A 37 25.74 8.79 -14.94
C SER A 37 25.91 7.28 -15.08
N ASP A 38 27.05 6.76 -14.67
CA ASP A 38 27.42 5.34 -14.82
C ASP A 38 27.07 4.54 -13.56
N PHE A 39 26.12 3.61 -13.69
CA PHE A 39 25.71 2.68 -12.63
C PHE A 39 26.19 1.25 -12.85
N THR A 40 27.13 1.04 -13.78
CA THR A 40 27.55 -0.30 -14.19
C THR A 40 28.08 -1.10 -13.00
N GLY A 41 27.47 -2.26 -12.74
CA GLY A 41 27.86 -3.16 -11.65
C GLY A 41 27.52 -2.65 -10.24
N ALA A 42 26.78 -1.55 -10.09
CA ALA A 42 26.34 -1.06 -8.79
C ALA A 42 25.29 -1.99 -8.16
N LEU A 43 25.26 -2.09 -6.83
CA LEU A 43 24.19 -2.74 -6.07
C LEU A 43 23.21 -1.68 -5.57
N ILE A 44 21.92 -1.80 -5.88
CA ILE A 44 20.90 -0.76 -5.64
C ILE A 44 19.68 -1.25 -4.85
N ASN A 45 19.71 -2.45 -4.26
CA ASN A 45 18.60 -2.96 -3.44
C ASN A 45 18.26 -1.98 -2.30
N GLY A 46 16.98 -1.66 -2.11
CA GLY A 46 16.56 -0.67 -1.13
C GLY A 46 16.93 0.79 -1.43
N ALA A 47 17.59 1.08 -2.56
CA ALA A 47 17.90 2.45 -2.93
C ALA A 47 16.61 3.25 -3.17
N MET A 48 16.60 4.51 -2.73
CA MET A 48 15.45 5.41 -2.80
C MET A 48 15.80 6.69 -3.54
N TRP A 49 14.86 7.20 -4.34
CA TRP A 49 14.96 8.45 -5.09
C TRP A 49 13.97 9.47 -4.54
N ALA A 50 14.19 9.90 -3.30
CA ALA A 50 13.31 10.83 -2.61
C ALA A 50 13.34 12.21 -3.27
N LEU A 51 12.19 12.84 -3.47
CA LEU A 51 12.06 14.21 -4.01
C LEU A 51 12.80 14.45 -5.35
N SER A 52 13.17 13.39 -6.06
CA SER A 52 13.92 13.47 -7.31
C SER A 52 12.97 13.61 -8.49
N SER A 53 13.37 14.41 -9.49
CA SER A 53 12.63 14.62 -10.74
C SER A 53 13.05 13.64 -11.85
N ARG A 54 14.16 12.93 -11.66
CA ARG A 54 14.68 11.90 -12.56
C ARG A 54 15.02 10.61 -11.82
N PHE A 55 14.75 9.50 -12.47
CA PHE A 55 15.05 8.15 -12.02
C PHE A 55 16.08 7.50 -12.96
N LEU A 56 16.59 6.31 -12.59
CA LEU A 56 17.44 5.53 -13.48
C LEU A 56 16.71 5.27 -14.81
N THR A 57 17.40 5.47 -15.92
CA THR A 57 16.91 5.00 -17.22
C THR A 57 16.87 3.46 -17.23
N VAL A 58 16.09 2.88 -18.15
CA VAL A 58 16.07 1.41 -18.35
C VAL A 58 17.47 0.86 -18.60
N GLU A 59 18.29 1.60 -19.35
CA GLU A 59 19.68 1.23 -19.65
C GLU A 59 20.56 1.26 -18.41
N GLN A 60 20.46 2.33 -17.60
CA GLN A 60 21.19 2.43 -16.32
C GLN A 60 20.76 1.34 -15.35
N LEU A 61 19.47 1.05 -15.27
CA LEU A 61 18.94 -0.02 -14.43
C LEU A 61 19.51 -1.39 -14.85
N ARG A 62 19.48 -1.71 -16.15
CA ARG A 62 20.04 -2.95 -16.72
C ARG A 62 21.56 -3.09 -16.51
N ALA A 63 22.27 -1.97 -16.44
CA ALA A 63 23.72 -1.97 -16.20
C ALA A 63 24.09 -2.32 -14.75
N THR A 64 23.15 -2.21 -13.80
CA THR A 64 23.41 -2.51 -12.39
C THR A 64 23.64 -4.00 -12.14
N LYS A 65 24.40 -4.32 -11.10
CA LYS A 65 24.60 -5.70 -10.64
C LYS A 65 23.31 -6.27 -10.04
N SER A 66 22.52 -5.44 -9.35
CA SER A 66 21.22 -5.84 -8.81
C SER A 66 20.26 -6.35 -9.89
N TYR A 67 20.15 -5.66 -11.02
CA TYR A 67 19.33 -6.12 -12.15
C TYR A 67 19.84 -7.45 -12.74
N GLN A 68 21.16 -7.59 -12.89
CA GLN A 68 21.78 -8.84 -13.39
C GLN A 68 21.56 -10.02 -12.45
N LEU A 69 21.51 -9.77 -11.14
CA LEU A 69 21.18 -10.76 -10.11
C LEU A 69 19.67 -11.01 -9.96
N GLN A 70 18.84 -10.29 -10.72
CA GLN A 70 17.37 -10.34 -10.64
C GLN A 70 16.82 -9.98 -9.25
N ASP A 71 17.58 -9.18 -8.50
CA ASP A 71 17.21 -8.76 -7.15
C ASP A 71 17.13 -7.24 -7.12
N LEU A 72 15.89 -6.74 -7.14
CA LEU A 72 15.55 -5.32 -7.05
C LEU A 72 14.67 -5.05 -5.82
N SER A 73 14.77 -5.89 -4.79
CA SER A 73 13.99 -5.76 -3.56
C SER A 73 14.14 -4.36 -2.96
N GLU A 74 13.03 -3.80 -2.50
CA GLU A 74 12.93 -2.49 -1.82
C GLU A 74 13.43 -1.29 -2.66
N CYS A 75 13.90 -1.53 -3.87
CA CYS A 75 14.40 -0.50 -4.77
C CYS A 75 13.21 0.29 -5.33
N CYS A 76 13.37 1.60 -5.44
CA CYS A 76 12.46 2.43 -6.21
C CYS A 76 12.82 2.41 -7.72
N ILE A 77 11.83 2.20 -8.57
CA ILE A 77 11.96 2.13 -10.03
C ILE A 77 10.96 3.14 -10.58
N GLY A 78 11.48 4.21 -11.18
CA GLY A 78 10.63 5.28 -11.66
C GLY A 78 10.55 5.37 -13.18
N GLY A 79 9.43 5.87 -13.69
CA GLY A 79 9.34 6.32 -15.07
C GLY A 79 10.02 7.68 -15.22
N GLY A 80 11.15 7.70 -15.94
CA GLY A 80 12.06 8.84 -16.21
C GLY A 80 11.59 10.29 -15.98
N GLU A 81 11.78 11.18 -16.97
CA GLU A 81 11.45 12.60 -16.82
C GLU A 81 9.93 12.82 -17.00
N VAL A 82 9.23 13.17 -15.91
CA VAL A 82 7.82 13.58 -15.98
C VAL A 82 7.75 15.04 -16.43
N ARG A 83 7.49 15.27 -17.72
CA ARG A 83 7.10 16.62 -18.18
C ARG A 83 5.65 16.84 -17.77
N LEU A 84 5.42 17.76 -16.84
CA LEU A 84 4.10 18.18 -16.35
C LEU A 84 3.33 18.98 -17.42
N THR A 85 3.30 18.49 -18.66
CA THR A 85 2.58 19.11 -19.78
C THR A 85 1.25 18.39 -19.97
N GLY A 86 0.30 18.68 -19.08
CA GLY A 86 -1.15 18.70 -19.39
C GLY A 86 -1.86 17.40 -19.81
N GLN A 87 -1.21 16.24 -19.91
CA GLN A 87 -1.89 14.95 -20.08
C GLN A 87 -1.21 13.91 -19.21
N HIS A 88 -2.01 13.09 -18.52
CA HIS A 88 -1.63 11.98 -17.63
C HIS A 88 -0.90 10.82 -18.35
N ALA A 89 0.05 11.11 -19.23
CA ALA A 89 0.89 10.10 -19.86
C ALA A 89 2.19 9.99 -19.06
N TYR A 90 2.25 9.02 -18.15
CA TYR A 90 3.52 8.62 -17.56
C TYR A 90 4.47 8.12 -18.67
N PRO A 91 5.79 8.36 -18.55
CA PRO A 91 6.74 7.84 -19.53
C PRO A 91 6.68 6.31 -19.56
N LYS A 92 6.66 5.74 -20.78
CA LYS A 92 6.65 4.30 -20.98
C LYS A 92 7.92 3.65 -20.43
N VAL A 93 7.73 2.59 -19.65
CA VAL A 93 8.76 1.76 -19.06
C VAL A 93 8.50 0.31 -19.46
N ALA A 94 9.36 -0.21 -20.34
CA ALA A 94 9.33 -1.60 -20.80
C ALA A 94 10.48 -2.38 -20.18
N LEU A 95 10.19 -3.07 -19.06
CA LEU A 95 11.14 -3.92 -18.35
C LEU A 95 10.74 -5.39 -18.46
N ASN A 96 11.72 -6.25 -18.72
CA ASN A 96 11.58 -7.68 -18.49
C ASN A 96 12.04 -7.95 -17.05
N LEU A 97 11.09 -8.25 -16.17
CA LEU A 97 11.28 -8.53 -14.74
C LEU A 97 10.80 -9.94 -14.40
N ARG A 98 10.81 -10.86 -15.37
CA ARG A 98 10.37 -12.24 -15.16
C ARG A 98 11.22 -12.93 -14.09
N GLY A 99 10.58 -13.45 -13.05
CA GLY A 99 11.27 -14.14 -11.95
C GLY A 99 12.04 -13.23 -10.99
N PHE A 100 11.95 -11.90 -11.14
CA PHE A 100 12.69 -10.98 -10.29
C PHE A 100 12.14 -10.96 -8.86
N ASN A 101 13.04 -10.78 -7.89
CA ASN A 101 12.66 -10.34 -6.56
C ASN A 101 12.37 -8.84 -6.58
N LEU A 102 11.09 -8.48 -6.44
CA LEU A 102 10.62 -7.10 -6.33
C LEU A 102 9.99 -6.83 -4.96
N ARG A 103 10.18 -7.71 -3.97
CA ARG A 103 9.56 -7.56 -2.65
C ARG A 103 9.84 -6.17 -2.08
N GLY A 104 8.79 -5.44 -1.69
CA GLY A 104 8.90 -4.08 -1.14
C GLY A 104 9.32 -2.99 -2.13
N ALA A 105 9.56 -3.32 -3.41
CA ALA A 105 9.98 -2.35 -4.43
C ALA A 105 8.90 -1.29 -4.68
N VAL A 106 9.32 -0.11 -5.11
CA VAL A 106 8.41 1.02 -5.38
C VAL A 106 8.44 1.34 -6.86
N LEU A 107 7.37 1.00 -7.59
CA LEU A 107 7.20 1.38 -8.99
C LEU A 107 6.44 2.71 -9.05
N THR A 108 7.08 3.75 -9.56
CA THR A 108 6.56 5.12 -9.42
C THR A 108 6.62 5.94 -10.69
N LYS A 109 5.66 6.85 -10.89
CA LYS A 109 5.69 7.87 -11.95
C LYS A 109 5.98 7.33 -13.37
N GLY A 110 5.60 6.08 -13.67
CA GLY A 110 5.91 5.39 -14.92
C GLY A 110 4.74 4.60 -15.47
N ASP A 111 4.69 4.47 -16.79
CA ASP A 111 3.77 3.57 -17.47
C ASP A 111 4.46 2.21 -17.66
N PHE A 112 4.14 1.27 -16.78
CA PHE A 112 4.66 -0.09 -16.78
C PHE A 112 3.74 -1.06 -17.54
N THR A 113 2.79 -0.57 -18.35
CA THR A 113 1.83 -1.42 -19.08
C THR A 113 2.47 -2.36 -20.12
N GLU A 114 3.73 -2.10 -20.49
CA GLU A 114 4.54 -2.93 -21.39
C GLU A 114 5.59 -3.78 -20.64
N SER A 115 5.67 -3.68 -19.31
CA SER A 115 6.59 -4.48 -18.50
C SER A 115 6.05 -5.90 -18.25
N ASP A 116 6.96 -6.89 -18.22
CA ASP A 116 6.65 -8.29 -17.92
C ASP A 116 7.13 -8.66 -16.51
N PHE A 117 6.18 -8.91 -15.63
CA PHE A 117 6.39 -9.30 -14.23
C PHE A 117 6.13 -10.79 -13.98
N THR A 118 6.05 -11.63 -15.03
CA THR A 118 5.66 -13.04 -14.89
C THR A 118 6.59 -13.78 -13.91
N GLY A 119 6.04 -14.34 -12.83
CA GLY A 119 6.78 -15.08 -11.82
C GLY A 119 7.66 -14.22 -10.91
N ALA A 120 7.56 -12.89 -10.98
CA ALA A 120 8.23 -12.00 -10.03
C ALA A 120 7.57 -12.05 -8.64
N ASP A 121 8.34 -11.82 -7.59
CA ASP A 121 7.81 -11.65 -6.24
C ASP A 121 7.36 -10.20 -6.04
N LEU A 122 6.04 -9.96 -6.08
CA LEU A 122 5.43 -8.63 -5.90
C LEU A 122 4.92 -8.35 -4.48
N ARG A 123 5.25 -9.19 -3.49
CA ARG A 123 4.78 -8.96 -2.11
C ARG A 123 5.26 -7.59 -1.62
N GLU A 124 4.35 -6.83 -1.02
CA GLU A 124 4.62 -5.48 -0.49
C GLU A 124 5.09 -4.46 -1.54
N VAL A 125 4.93 -4.75 -2.85
CA VAL A 125 5.22 -3.78 -3.90
C VAL A 125 4.29 -2.58 -3.81
N LYS A 126 4.85 -1.40 -4.03
CA LYS A 126 4.12 -0.14 -4.02
C LYS A 126 4.08 0.43 -5.43
N PHE A 127 2.90 0.52 -5.99
CA PHE A 127 2.63 1.30 -7.20
C PHE A 127 2.18 2.70 -6.78
N HIS A 128 2.97 3.72 -7.10
CA HIS A 128 2.68 5.11 -6.77
C HIS A 128 2.66 5.97 -8.02
N ALA A 129 1.50 6.51 -8.39
CA ALA A 129 1.39 7.30 -9.63
C ALA A 129 1.96 6.51 -10.83
N ALA A 130 1.63 5.22 -10.92
CA ALA A 130 2.12 4.31 -11.93
C ALA A 130 0.94 3.73 -12.73
N ALA A 131 1.13 3.54 -14.03
CA ALA A 131 0.20 2.80 -14.86
C ALA A 131 0.64 1.33 -14.93
N ILE A 132 -0.24 0.43 -14.49
CA ILE A 132 -0.18 -1.02 -14.73
C ILE A 132 -1.60 -1.48 -15.06
N ASN A 133 -1.76 -2.56 -15.81
CA ASN A 133 -3.09 -3.11 -16.05
C ASN A 133 -3.34 -4.36 -15.18
N GLN A 134 -4.62 -4.66 -14.96
CA GLN A 134 -5.03 -5.78 -14.13
C GLN A 134 -4.54 -7.13 -14.69
N GLU A 135 -4.56 -7.29 -16.01
CA GLU A 135 -4.16 -8.52 -16.69
C GLU A 135 -2.67 -8.85 -16.46
N GLN A 136 -1.80 -7.84 -16.44
CA GLN A 136 -0.38 -8.00 -16.13
C GLN A 136 -0.13 -8.49 -14.71
N LEU A 137 -0.93 -8.06 -13.74
CA LEU A 137 -0.86 -8.58 -12.36
C LEU A 137 -1.42 -10.02 -12.31
N LEU A 138 -2.56 -10.27 -12.94
CA LEU A 138 -3.20 -11.60 -12.94
C LEU A 138 -2.36 -12.68 -13.65
N ARG A 139 -1.61 -12.32 -14.70
CA ARG A 139 -0.74 -13.26 -15.45
C ARG A 139 0.48 -13.75 -14.66
N GLN A 140 0.75 -13.20 -13.47
CA GLN A 140 1.95 -13.54 -12.70
C GLN A 140 1.85 -14.87 -11.95
N GLY A 141 0.62 -15.37 -11.74
CA GLY A 141 0.34 -16.62 -11.03
C GLY A 141 -0.04 -17.82 -11.90
N GLN A 142 -0.08 -17.68 -13.23
CA GLN A 142 -0.37 -18.80 -14.13
C GLN A 142 0.95 -19.29 -14.76
N PRO A 143 1.61 -20.34 -14.23
CA PRO A 143 2.52 -21.10 -15.08
C PRO A 143 1.69 -21.56 -16.29
N ARG A 144 2.19 -21.32 -17.50
CA ARG A 144 1.54 -21.73 -18.77
C ARG A 144 1.31 -23.26 -18.89
N PHE A 145 1.69 -24.02 -17.87
CA PHE A 145 1.49 -25.45 -17.74
C PHE A 145 0.71 -25.73 -16.45
N GLY A 146 -0.39 -26.48 -16.55
CA GLY A 146 -1.34 -26.77 -15.47
C GLY A 146 -0.73 -27.50 -14.28
N TYR A 147 -0.12 -26.76 -13.36
CA TYR A 147 0.34 -27.28 -12.08
C TYR A 147 -0.71 -27.02 -11.00
N ARG A 148 -1.26 -28.11 -10.43
CA ARG A 148 -2.01 -28.08 -9.17
C ARG A 148 -0.99 -28.12 -8.03
N THR A 149 -0.94 -27.07 -7.20
CA THR A 149 0.06 -26.97 -6.13
C THR A 149 -0.35 -27.67 -4.84
N ARG A 150 0.61 -28.29 -4.14
CA ARG A 150 0.50 -28.83 -2.76
C ARG A 150 1.27 -27.91 -1.80
N GLU A 151 0.97 -28.04 -0.50
CA GLU A 151 1.66 -27.30 0.58
C GLU A 151 3.17 -27.58 0.54
N GLY A 152 3.99 -26.51 0.59
CA GLY A 152 5.44 -26.58 0.41
C GLY A 152 5.95 -26.45 -1.03
N ASP A 153 5.09 -26.09 -2.00
CA ASP A 153 5.56 -25.80 -3.36
C ASP A 153 6.46 -24.55 -3.41
N PRO A 154 7.44 -24.45 -4.32
CA PRO A 154 8.25 -23.23 -4.51
C PRO A 154 7.43 -21.98 -4.85
N PHE A 155 6.16 -22.20 -5.20
CA PHE A 155 5.16 -21.22 -5.55
C PHE A 155 4.07 -21.05 -4.46
N ASP A 156 4.26 -21.57 -3.24
CA ASP A 156 3.29 -21.44 -2.13
C ASP A 156 2.98 -19.97 -1.80
N TRP A 157 3.88 -19.04 -2.13
CA TRP A 157 3.66 -17.61 -2.01
C TRP A 157 2.56 -17.07 -2.94
N LEU A 158 2.20 -17.77 -4.03
CA LEU A 158 1.02 -17.47 -4.85
C LEU A 158 -0.31 -17.80 -4.14
N ARG A 159 -0.28 -18.45 -2.97
CA ARG A 159 -1.47 -18.66 -2.14
C ARG A 159 -1.82 -17.47 -1.24
N GLY A 160 -0.86 -16.60 -0.95
CA GLY A 160 -1.18 -15.23 -0.55
C GLY A 160 -1.88 -14.58 -1.74
N SER A 161 -3.00 -13.89 -1.53
CA SER A 161 -3.67 -13.30 -2.67
C SER A 161 -2.70 -12.34 -3.36
N LEU A 162 -2.69 -12.36 -4.69
CA LEU A 162 -1.86 -11.52 -5.57
C LEU A 162 -1.75 -10.05 -5.12
N TYR A 163 -2.76 -9.54 -4.42
CA TYR A 163 -2.86 -8.16 -3.99
C TYR A 163 -2.38 -7.94 -2.55
N GLU A 164 -2.09 -8.96 -1.75
CA GLU A 164 -1.76 -8.81 -0.32
C GLU A 164 -0.51 -7.94 -0.10
N GLY A 165 -0.69 -6.87 0.68
CA GLY A 165 0.34 -5.86 0.96
C GLY A 165 0.64 -4.89 -0.19
N VAL A 166 -0.04 -5.01 -1.34
CA VAL A 166 0.22 -4.14 -2.50
C VAL A 166 -0.39 -2.76 -2.28
N ALA A 167 0.41 -1.72 -2.45
CA ALA A 167 -0.07 -0.34 -2.40
C ALA A 167 -0.42 0.15 -3.81
N PHE A 168 -1.70 0.40 -4.09
CA PHE A 168 -2.25 0.92 -5.34
C PHE A 168 -2.45 2.45 -5.31
N ASN A 169 -1.64 3.16 -4.54
CA ASN A 169 -1.88 4.57 -4.25
C ASN A 169 -1.78 5.41 -5.55
N TYR A 170 -2.74 6.33 -5.75
CA TYR A 170 -2.81 7.22 -6.92
C TYR A 170 -2.95 6.51 -8.28
N MET A 171 -3.37 5.25 -8.29
CA MET A 171 -3.59 4.50 -9.52
C MET A 171 -4.98 4.70 -10.10
N ASP A 172 -5.11 4.55 -11.41
CA ASP A 172 -6.40 4.34 -12.04
C ASP A 172 -6.74 2.84 -12.07
N LEU A 173 -7.64 2.44 -11.17
CA LEU A 173 -8.14 1.07 -11.04
C LEU A 173 -9.61 0.98 -11.48
N SER A 174 -10.07 1.93 -12.30
CA SER A 174 -11.45 1.96 -12.76
C SER A 174 -11.81 0.67 -13.49
N GLY A 175 -12.94 0.06 -13.11
CA GLY A 175 -13.45 -1.19 -13.67
C GLY A 175 -12.72 -2.47 -13.24
N TRP A 176 -11.72 -2.40 -12.35
CA TRP A 176 -11.01 -3.59 -11.88
C TRP A 176 -11.91 -4.49 -11.04
N ASP A 177 -11.76 -5.81 -11.22
CA ASP A 177 -12.50 -6.80 -10.43
C ASP A 177 -11.61 -7.40 -9.33
N PHE A 178 -11.75 -6.93 -8.08
CA PHE A 178 -11.09 -7.48 -6.90
C PHE A 178 -11.95 -8.54 -6.17
N SER A 179 -13.10 -8.91 -6.74
CA SER A 179 -14.07 -9.77 -6.05
C SER A 179 -13.44 -11.10 -5.64
N LYS A 180 -13.73 -11.55 -4.42
CA LYS A 180 -13.28 -12.81 -3.82
C LYS A 180 -11.77 -12.95 -3.61
N HIS A 181 -10.98 -11.90 -3.84
CA HIS A 181 -9.55 -11.90 -3.55
C HIS A 181 -9.27 -11.46 -2.11
N SER A 182 -8.10 -11.80 -1.57
CA SER A 182 -7.61 -11.18 -0.33
C SER A 182 -6.91 -9.88 -0.69
N LEU A 183 -7.37 -8.79 -0.09
CA LEU A 183 -6.81 -7.45 -0.17
C LEU A 183 -6.14 -7.08 1.15
N ARG A 184 -5.71 -8.08 1.92
CA ARG A 184 -5.08 -7.84 3.22
C ARG A 184 -3.86 -6.94 3.06
N GLY A 185 -3.70 -5.94 3.92
CA GLY A 185 -2.56 -5.03 3.85
C GLY A 185 -2.51 -4.09 2.62
N THR A 186 -3.50 -4.15 1.72
CA THR A 186 -3.50 -3.29 0.52
C THR A 186 -3.72 -1.83 0.86
N GLN A 187 -3.29 -0.93 -0.04
CA GLN A 187 -3.54 0.50 0.12
C GLN A 187 -4.18 1.07 -1.14
N PHE A 188 -5.23 1.87 -0.99
CA PHE A 188 -5.95 2.51 -2.10
C PHE A 188 -6.00 4.04 -1.97
N TYR A 189 -5.02 4.64 -1.30
CA TYR A 189 -5.02 6.08 -1.07
C TYR A 189 -5.01 6.87 -2.38
N SER A 190 -6.00 7.74 -2.58
CA SER A 190 -6.20 8.51 -3.80
C SER A 190 -6.27 7.69 -5.10
N ALA A 191 -6.57 6.38 -5.02
CA ALA A 191 -6.82 5.57 -6.20
C ALA A 191 -8.20 5.86 -6.81
N ARG A 192 -8.28 5.87 -8.14
CA ARG A 192 -9.57 5.92 -8.85
C ARG A 192 -10.17 4.53 -8.88
N LEU A 193 -11.37 4.39 -8.34
CA LEU A 193 -12.05 3.10 -8.13
C LEU A 193 -13.40 3.06 -8.84
N GLU A 194 -13.68 3.96 -9.79
CA GLU A 194 -14.96 4.03 -10.51
C GLU A 194 -15.26 2.67 -11.19
N GLY A 195 -16.41 2.06 -10.87
CA GLY A 195 -16.77 0.74 -11.39
C GLY A 195 -15.96 -0.46 -10.87
N ALA A 196 -14.95 -0.27 -10.00
CA ALA A 196 -14.21 -1.38 -9.39
C ALA A 196 -15.11 -2.22 -8.46
N LYS A 197 -14.89 -3.54 -8.42
CA LYS A 197 -15.68 -4.50 -7.63
C LYS A 197 -14.89 -5.05 -6.46
N PHE A 198 -15.53 -5.14 -5.29
CA PHE A 198 -14.93 -5.59 -4.03
C PHE A 198 -15.75 -6.72 -3.37
N ASP A 199 -16.63 -7.37 -4.13
CA ASP A 199 -17.57 -8.34 -3.60
C ASP A 199 -16.84 -9.55 -3.01
N GLY A 200 -17.06 -9.81 -1.72
CA GLY A 200 -16.46 -10.96 -1.03
C GLY A 200 -14.95 -10.89 -0.86
N CYS A 201 -14.31 -9.72 -0.98
CA CYS A 201 -12.89 -9.59 -0.70
C CYS A 201 -12.60 -9.50 0.81
N ASP A 202 -11.42 -9.94 1.23
CA ASP A 202 -10.91 -9.79 2.60
C ASP A 202 -10.04 -8.54 2.70
N ILE A 203 -10.47 -7.53 3.46
CA ILE A 203 -9.84 -6.20 3.57
C ILE A 203 -9.19 -5.94 4.93
N ARG A 204 -9.02 -6.97 5.76
CA ARG A 204 -8.32 -6.84 7.05
C ARG A 204 -6.91 -6.30 6.83
N ASP A 205 -6.42 -5.46 7.72
CA ASP A 205 -5.11 -4.78 7.60
C ASP A 205 -4.99 -3.81 6.39
N ALA A 206 -6.04 -3.63 5.58
CA ALA A 206 -6.00 -2.72 4.43
C ALA A 206 -6.13 -1.24 4.84
N TRP A 207 -5.67 -0.34 3.98
CA TRP A 207 -5.84 1.09 4.12
C TRP A 207 -6.82 1.62 3.06
N LEU A 208 -8.01 2.02 3.51
CA LEU A 208 -9.14 2.36 2.65
C LEU A 208 -9.58 3.81 2.84
N ASP A 209 -9.82 4.51 1.73
CA ASP A 209 -10.34 5.88 1.73
C ASP A 209 -11.84 5.90 1.39
N GLY A 210 -12.66 6.37 2.32
CA GLY A 210 -14.11 6.40 2.20
C GLY A 210 -14.61 7.29 1.06
N ARG A 211 -13.82 8.30 0.67
CA ARG A 211 -14.14 9.19 -0.46
C ARG A 211 -14.07 8.47 -1.80
N MET A 212 -13.27 7.41 -1.90
CA MET A 212 -13.01 6.68 -3.15
C MET A 212 -13.82 5.37 -3.23
N MET A 213 -13.93 4.62 -2.13
CA MET A 213 -14.58 3.31 -2.12
C MET A 213 -16.10 3.39 -1.88
N GLY A 214 -16.55 4.23 -0.95
CA GLY A 214 -17.96 4.35 -0.58
C GLY A 214 -18.51 3.19 0.25
N ILE A 215 -19.58 3.45 1.01
CA ILE A 215 -20.12 2.52 2.02
C ILE A 215 -20.69 1.22 1.44
N GLU A 216 -21.33 1.29 0.27
CA GLU A 216 -21.94 0.11 -0.37
C GLU A 216 -20.90 -0.94 -0.75
N ARG A 217 -19.74 -0.51 -1.25
CA ARG A 217 -18.64 -1.43 -1.58
C ARG A 217 -18.01 -2.05 -0.34
N LEU A 218 -17.92 -1.29 0.76
CA LEU A 218 -17.47 -1.84 2.04
C LEU A 218 -18.41 -2.95 2.53
N ARG A 219 -19.73 -2.72 2.45
CA ARG A 219 -20.75 -3.73 2.82
C ARG A 219 -20.67 -4.99 1.98
N ALA A 220 -20.25 -4.89 0.72
CA ALA A 220 -20.11 -6.02 -0.17
C ALA A 220 -18.92 -6.94 0.17
N THR A 221 -17.93 -6.47 0.93
CA THR A 221 -16.73 -7.23 1.30
C THR A 221 -17.04 -8.44 2.18
N LYS A 222 -16.18 -9.46 2.14
CA LYS A 222 -16.26 -10.62 3.05
C LYS A 222 -16.05 -10.17 4.50
N SER A 223 -15.06 -9.31 4.74
CA SER A 223 -14.74 -8.73 6.06
C SER A 223 -15.95 -8.07 6.73
N CYS A 224 -16.74 -7.29 5.99
CA CYS A 224 -17.97 -6.70 6.53
C CYS A 224 -19.04 -7.75 6.86
N ARG A 225 -19.22 -8.76 6.01
CA ARG A 225 -20.20 -9.85 6.23
C ARG A 225 -19.84 -10.73 7.41
N GLU A 226 -18.55 -10.90 7.68
CA GLU A 226 -18.01 -11.66 8.81
C GLU A 226 -17.81 -10.80 10.07
N ALA A 227 -18.28 -9.55 10.05
CA ALA A 227 -18.17 -8.61 11.17
C ALA A 227 -16.72 -8.43 11.67
N THR A 228 -15.75 -8.36 10.76
CA THR A 228 -14.34 -8.14 11.13
C THR A 228 -13.64 -7.17 10.19
N PHE A 229 -13.04 -6.14 10.78
CA PHE A 229 -12.17 -5.19 10.08
C PHE A 229 -10.79 -5.12 10.74
N SER A 230 -10.35 -6.19 11.42
CA SER A 230 -9.12 -6.19 12.20
C SER A 230 -7.94 -5.59 11.41
N GLY A 231 -7.24 -4.64 12.03
CA GLY A 231 -6.09 -3.91 11.46
C GLY A 231 -6.42 -2.93 10.33
N THR A 232 -7.67 -2.84 9.88
CA THR A 232 -8.04 -1.96 8.77
C THR A 232 -7.94 -0.49 9.20
N THR A 233 -7.30 0.32 8.36
CA THR A 233 -7.30 1.78 8.50
C THR A 233 -8.38 2.39 7.61
N PHE A 234 -9.33 3.06 8.25
CA PHE A 234 -10.40 3.80 7.60
C PHE A 234 -10.05 5.29 7.59
N ASN A 235 -9.80 5.84 6.40
CA ASN A 235 -9.58 7.26 6.21
C ASN A 235 -10.82 7.94 5.61
N ALA A 236 -11.32 9.00 6.24
CA ALA A 236 -12.40 9.85 5.72
C ALA A 236 -13.69 9.09 5.33
N TRP A 237 -14.09 8.11 6.13
CA TRP A 237 -15.34 7.37 5.93
C TRP A 237 -16.53 8.05 6.58
N ASP A 238 -17.67 8.01 5.89
CA ASP A 238 -18.96 8.33 6.48
C ASP A 238 -19.60 7.06 7.04
N PHE A 239 -19.53 6.90 8.36
CA PHE A 239 -20.10 5.79 9.11
C PHE A 239 -21.32 6.22 9.93
N ARG A 240 -22.02 7.28 9.53
CA ARG A 240 -23.25 7.70 10.23
C ARG A 240 -24.27 6.57 10.29
N GLY A 241 -24.68 6.21 11.51
CA GLY A 241 -25.62 5.11 11.74
C GLY A 241 -25.09 3.73 11.32
N PHE A 242 -23.79 3.58 11.07
CA PHE A 242 -23.24 2.27 10.70
C PHE A 242 -23.28 1.33 11.89
N ASP A 243 -23.74 0.10 11.65
CA ASP A 243 -23.81 -0.95 12.64
C ASP A 243 -22.47 -1.69 12.72
N PHE A 244 -21.67 -1.35 13.72
CA PHE A 244 -20.47 -2.09 14.13
C PHE A 244 -20.77 -3.05 15.30
N SER A 245 -22.03 -3.35 15.60
CA SER A 245 -22.36 -4.21 16.74
C SER A 245 -21.71 -5.58 16.59
N ARG A 246 -21.01 -6.01 17.65
CA ARG A 246 -20.23 -7.25 17.71
C ARG A 246 -19.10 -7.36 16.68
N PHE A 247 -18.73 -6.26 16.01
CA PHE A 247 -17.59 -6.30 15.10
C PHE A 247 -16.29 -6.49 15.87
N ASN A 248 -15.37 -7.24 15.26
CA ASN A 248 -13.97 -7.19 15.63
C ASN A 248 -13.29 -6.02 14.90
N LEU A 249 -13.02 -4.96 15.65
CA LEU A 249 -12.33 -3.73 15.25
C LEU A 249 -10.95 -3.62 15.92
N THR A 250 -10.35 -4.75 16.29
CA THR A 250 -9.01 -4.77 16.90
C THR A 250 -8.00 -4.13 15.97
N GLU A 251 -7.18 -3.21 16.48
CA GLU A 251 -6.16 -2.46 15.71
C GLU A 251 -6.72 -1.63 14.54
N CYS A 252 -8.03 -1.35 14.51
CA CYS A 252 -8.58 -0.42 13.53
C CYS A 252 -8.16 1.01 13.81
N THR A 253 -8.02 1.81 12.74
CA THR A 253 -7.82 3.25 12.85
C THR A 253 -8.94 3.98 12.09
N PHE A 254 -9.54 5.01 12.69
CA PHE A 254 -10.71 5.73 12.16
C PHE A 254 -10.39 7.19 11.77
N ASP A 255 -9.32 7.40 11.03
CA ASP A 255 -8.83 8.73 10.69
C ASP A 255 -9.88 9.56 9.93
N PHE A 256 -10.19 10.74 10.46
CA PHE A 256 -11.13 11.70 9.87
C PHE A 256 -12.51 11.11 9.52
N CYS A 257 -12.91 10.01 10.18
CA CYS A 257 -14.19 9.37 9.97
C CYS A 257 -15.34 10.12 10.65
N ILE A 258 -16.54 9.97 10.11
CA ILE A 258 -17.79 10.46 10.69
C ILE A 258 -18.50 9.32 11.41
N LEU A 259 -18.54 9.36 12.74
CA LEU A 259 -19.05 8.27 13.59
C LEU A 259 -20.37 8.59 14.29
N THR A 260 -21.04 9.68 13.91
CA THR A 260 -22.31 10.10 14.54
C THR A 260 -23.37 9.01 14.43
N GLY A 261 -23.82 8.49 15.57
CA GLY A 261 -24.85 7.46 15.64
C GLY A 261 -24.41 6.05 15.21
N ALA A 262 -23.12 5.82 14.95
CA ALA A 262 -22.61 4.46 14.72
C ALA A 262 -22.84 3.57 15.96
N ASP A 263 -23.25 2.32 15.77
CA ASP A 263 -23.47 1.39 16.87
C ASP A 263 -22.22 0.54 17.12
N PHE A 264 -21.60 0.70 18.28
CA PHE A 264 -20.44 -0.10 18.71
C PHE A 264 -20.80 -1.15 19.77
N THR A 265 -22.09 -1.48 19.92
CA THR A 265 -22.58 -2.41 20.95
C THR A 265 -21.86 -3.76 20.86
N ASP A 266 -21.18 -4.14 21.94
CA ASP A 266 -20.38 -5.37 22.04
C ASP A 266 -19.27 -5.50 20.97
N ALA A 267 -18.90 -4.41 20.30
CA ALA A 267 -17.74 -4.39 19.42
C ALA A 267 -16.44 -4.56 20.23
N VAL A 268 -15.48 -5.26 19.65
CA VAL A 268 -14.12 -5.38 20.18
C VAL A 268 -13.26 -4.31 19.54
N ILE A 269 -12.84 -3.31 20.32
CA ILE A 269 -12.07 -2.14 19.89
C ILE A 269 -10.65 -2.13 20.50
N SER A 270 -10.11 -3.30 20.85
CA SER A 270 -8.77 -3.42 21.44
C SER A 270 -7.71 -2.80 20.53
N ARG A 271 -6.86 -1.91 21.06
CA ARG A 271 -5.87 -1.15 20.27
C ARG A 271 -6.45 -0.32 19.11
N ALA A 272 -7.76 -0.05 19.09
CA ALA A 272 -8.35 0.80 18.09
C ALA A 272 -8.01 2.28 18.33
N ASP A 273 -7.91 3.04 17.25
CA ASP A 273 -7.53 4.44 17.28
C ASP A 273 -8.63 5.36 16.70
N PHE A 274 -9.14 6.25 17.54
CA PHE A 274 -10.17 7.24 17.24
C PHE A 274 -9.66 8.69 17.36
N HIS A 275 -8.36 8.92 17.60
CA HIS A 275 -7.86 10.25 17.98
C HIS A 275 -8.05 11.33 16.89
N LEU A 276 -8.08 10.96 15.61
CA LEU A 276 -8.27 11.87 14.48
C LEU A 276 -9.74 12.09 14.08
N CYS A 277 -10.73 11.48 14.76
CA CYS A 277 -12.16 11.72 14.53
C CYS A 277 -12.66 13.04 15.14
N ARG A 278 -11.90 14.15 15.10
CA ARG A 278 -12.13 15.31 15.99
C ARG A 278 -13.46 16.05 15.77
N GLN A 279 -13.98 16.05 14.55
CA GLN A 279 -15.22 16.77 14.23
C GLN A 279 -16.49 15.99 14.58
N THR A 280 -16.43 14.66 14.55
CA THR A 280 -17.55 13.76 14.83
C THR A 280 -17.05 12.51 15.55
N PRO A 281 -16.49 12.68 16.76
CA PRO A 281 -15.92 11.60 17.54
C PRO A 281 -17.03 10.66 18.04
N PRO A 282 -16.70 9.41 18.41
CA PRO A 282 -17.64 8.57 19.14
C PRO A 282 -17.98 9.23 20.48
N THR A 283 -19.23 9.15 20.91
CA THR A 283 -19.68 9.62 22.22
C THR A 283 -19.17 8.69 23.34
N ALA A 284 -19.17 9.19 24.58
CA ALA A 284 -18.86 8.36 25.74
C ALA A 284 -19.77 7.12 25.82
N ASP A 285 -21.07 7.27 25.51
CA ASP A 285 -22.02 6.16 25.53
C ASP A 285 -21.77 5.13 24.43
N GLN A 286 -21.37 5.56 23.22
CA GLN A 286 -20.90 4.66 22.16
C GLN A 286 -19.67 3.86 22.61
N ILE A 287 -18.74 4.48 23.34
CA ILE A 287 -17.58 3.76 23.89
C ILE A 287 -17.98 2.82 25.04
N LYS A 288 -18.91 3.22 25.92
CA LYS A 288 -19.42 2.39 27.02
C LYS A 288 -20.16 1.15 26.51
N SER A 289 -20.81 1.21 25.35
CA SER A 289 -21.54 0.07 24.78
C SER A 289 -20.61 -1.03 24.26
N THR A 290 -19.32 -0.74 24.05
CA THR A 290 -18.32 -1.70 23.56
C THR A 290 -18.09 -2.85 24.53
N TRP A 291 -17.67 -3.99 23.98
CA TRP A 291 -17.28 -5.14 24.78
C TRP A 291 -16.10 -4.80 25.70
N ASN A 292 -15.13 -4.03 25.18
CA ASN A 292 -13.95 -3.58 25.92
C ASN A 292 -14.30 -2.81 27.19
N CYS A 293 -15.18 -1.81 27.09
CA CYS A 293 -15.56 -0.98 28.24
C CYS A 293 -16.34 -1.80 29.28
N LYS A 294 -17.30 -2.62 28.84
CA LYS A 294 -18.09 -3.52 29.71
C LYS A 294 -17.24 -4.49 30.52
N HIS A 295 -16.09 -4.91 29.99
CA HIS A 295 -15.18 -5.87 30.64
C HIS A 295 -13.91 -5.21 31.23
N GLY A 296 -13.84 -3.87 31.26
CA GLY A 296 -12.69 -3.15 31.81
C GLY A 296 -11.38 -3.30 31.01
N ARG A 297 -11.44 -3.72 29.74
CA ARG A 297 -10.27 -3.98 28.88
C ARG A 297 -10.02 -2.82 27.91
N MET A 298 -9.55 -1.69 28.44
CA MET A 298 -9.34 -0.46 27.66
C MET A 298 -7.91 -0.28 27.12
N GLU A 299 -7.10 -1.33 27.12
CA GLU A 299 -5.68 -1.26 26.76
C GLU A 299 -5.46 -0.93 25.28
N GLY A 300 -4.56 0.03 25.03
CA GLY A 300 -4.17 0.47 23.70
C GLY A 300 -5.24 1.26 22.93
N ILE A 301 -6.44 1.44 23.49
CA ILE A 301 -7.51 2.21 22.86
C ILE A 301 -7.15 3.69 22.93
N ARG A 302 -7.12 4.36 21.78
CA ARG A 302 -6.83 5.79 21.68
C ARG A 302 -8.12 6.54 21.38
N LEU A 303 -8.49 7.43 22.29
CA LEU A 303 -9.70 8.22 22.21
C LEU A 303 -9.34 9.71 22.09
N PRO A 304 -10.21 10.54 21.47
CA PRO A 304 -10.14 11.99 21.61
C PRO A 304 -10.13 12.40 23.08
N LEU A 305 -9.41 13.48 23.40
CA LEU A 305 -9.15 13.91 24.78
C LEU A 305 -10.45 14.14 25.56
N GLU A 306 -11.43 14.75 24.91
CA GLU A 306 -12.72 15.12 25.49
C GLU A 306 -13.52 13.86 25.91
N ILE A 307 -13.47 12.81 25.10
CA ILE A 307 -14.14 11.52 25.38
C ILE A 307 -13.40 10.77 26.49
N ALA A 308 -12.07 10.78 26.45
CA ALA A 308 -11.25 10.19 27.51
C ALA A 308 -11.49 10.86 28.86
N GLN A 309 -11.74 12.18 28.89
CA GLN A 309 -12.09 12.92 30.10
C GLN A 309 -13.50 12.56 30.60
N ALA A 310 -14.50 12.54 29.72
CA ALA A 310 -15.88 12.19 30.07
C ALA A 310 -16.00 10.79 30.69
N LEU A 311 -15.24 9.81 30.18
CA LEU A 311 -15.21 8.44 30.72
C LEU A 311 -14.53 8.33 32.09
N ARG A 312 -13.69 9.31 32.47
CA ARG A 312 -13.02 9.36 33.78
C ARG A 312 -13.90 10.04 34.83
N SER A 313 -14.55 11.15 34.47
CA SER A 313 -15.39 11.92 35.40
C SER A 313 -16.63 11.17 35.91
N GLU A 314 -17.06 10.13 35.21
CA GLU A 314 -18.19 9.28 35.67
C GLU A 314 -17.75 8.12 36.58
N LYS A 315 -16.44 7.89 36.73
CA LYS A 315 -15.89 6.87 37.64
C LYS A 315 -15.52 7.43 39.02
N GLU A 316 -15.51 8.75 39.18
CA GLU A 316 -15.31 9.49 40.44
C GLU A 316 -16.66 9.83 41.09
#